data_AF-A0A3D3JXW6-F1
#
_entry.id   AF-A0A3D3JXW6-F1
#
_cell.length_a   1.000
_cell.length_b   1.000
_cell.length_c   1.000
_cell.angle_alpha   90.00
_cell.angle_beta   90.00
_cell.angle_gamma   90.00
#
_symmetry.space_group_name_H-M   'P 1'
#
loop_
_entity.id
_entity.type
_entity.pdbx_description
1 polymer ?
#
loop_
_entity_poly.entity_id
_entity_poly.type
_entity_poly.pdbx_seq_one_letter_code
_entity_poly.pdbx_strand_id
1 'polypeptide(L)'
;MKISPIIQTEELLVLPKKNLVIVDAGSGKPAYENYLQKHLEGALYVDLNTDLAEIPVNAKNGGRHPLPSLEKFAEVLQKLGINYDSQVVIYDDKN
;
A
#
# COMPACT_ATOMS: atom_id res chain seq x y z
N MET A 1 19.62 2.50 13.25
CA MET A 1 18.65 3.50 13.72
C MET A 1 17.28 2.84 13.69
N LYS A 2 16.50 2.87 14.77
CA LYS A 2 15.15 2.30 14.76
C LYS A 2 14.23 3.35 14.15
N ILE A 3 13.80 3.15 12.91
CA ILE A 3 12.83 4.04 12.26
C ILE A 3 11.45 3.73 12.89
N SER A 4 10.72 4.78 13.25
CA SER A 4 9.33 4.63 13.71
C SER A 4 8.47 4.06 12.58
N PRO A 5 7.54 3.12 12.83
CA PRO A 5 6.60 2.65 11.82
C PRO A 5 5.69 3.77 11.27
N ILE A 6 5.49 4.84 12.05
CA ILE A 6 4.74 6.04 11.66
C ILE A 6 5.76 7.18 11.56
N ILE A 7 5.82 7.83 10.39
CA ILE A 7 6.71 8.94 10.10
C ILE A 7 5.92 10.20 9.74
N GLN A 8 6.51 11.36 9.97
CA GLN A 8 5.98 12.64 9.49
C GLN A 8 6.39 12.91 8.03
N THR A 9 5.74 13.88 7.41
CA THR A 9 6.04 14.31 6.03
C THR A 9 7.49 14.74 5.86
N GLU A 10 8.05 15.45 6.85
CA GLU A 10 9.42 15.96 6.79
C GLU A 10 10.44 14.81 6.82
N GLU A 11 10.12 13.71 7.51
CA GLU A 11 10.96 12.51 7.55
C GLU A 11 10.98 11.80 6.19
N LEU A 12 9.82 11.68 5.52
CA LEU A 12 9.72 11.10 4.18
C LEU A 12 10.58 11.86 3.15
N LEU A 13 10.63 13.19 3.26
CA LEU A 13 11.40 14.02 2.34
C LEU A 13 12.89 13.70 2.40
N VAL A 14 13.43 13.42 3.59
CA VAL A 14 14.86 13.17 3.80
C VAL A 14 15.25 11.68 3.72
N LEU A 15 14.29 10.77 3.50
CA LEU A 15 14.60 9.35 3.32
C LEU A 15 15.50 9.11 2.10
N PRO A 16 16.46 8.16 2.18
CA PRO A 16 17.21 7.72 1.02
C PRO A 16 16.28 7.24 -0.09
N LYS A 17 16.40 7.80 -1.29
CA LYS A 17 15.53 7.44 -2.42
C LYS A 17 15.88 6.08 -3.04
N LYS A 18 17.10 5.59 -2.79
CA LYS A 18 17.52 4.26 -3.24
C LYS A 18 16.64 3.20 -2.57
N ASN A 19 15.98 2.38 -3.38
CA ASN A 19 15.06 1.32 -2.95
C ASN A 19 13.82 1.80 -2.18
N LEU A 20 13.49 3.10 -2.20
CA LEU A 20 12.27 3.62 -1.60
C LEU A 20 11.07 3.29 -2.50
N VAL A 21 10.06 2.62 -1.94
CA VAL A 21 8.79 2.37 -2.60
C VAL A 21 7.71 3.10 -1.82
N ILE A 22 7.06 4.08 -2.46
CA ILE A 22 5.94 4.82 -1.88
C ILE A 22 4.66 4.19 -2.41
N VAL A 23 3.73 3.86 -1.52
CA VAL A 23 2.47 3.20 -1.86
C VAL A 23 1.29 4.03 -1.37
N ASP A 24 0.40 4.38 -2.27
CA ASP A 24 -0.92 4.96 -2.00
C ASP A 24 -1.94 3.83 -1.86
N ALA A 25 -2.49 3.65 -0.66
CA ALA A 25 -3.42 2.59 -0.32
C ALA A 25 -4.87 3.09 -0.32
N GLY A 26 -5.52 3.00 -1.47
CA GLY A 26 -6.90 3.42 -1.65
C GLY A 26 -7.92 2.31 -1.37
N SER A 27 -9.17 2.69 -1.18
CA SER A 27 -10.28 1.73 -1.12
C SER A 27 -11.60 2.27 -1.66
N GLY A 28 -12.22 1.51 -2.54
CA GLY A 28 -13.53 1.81 -3.11
C GLY A 28 -13.51 2.96 -4.12
N LYS A 29 -14.67 3.33 -4.63
CA LYS A 29 -14.81 4.48 -5.54
C LYS A 29 -14.89 5.79 -4.75
N PRO A 30 -14.22 6.88 -5.15
CA PRO A 30 -13.39 7.04 -6.36
C PRO A 30 -11.86 7.00 -6.07
N ALA A 31 -11.36 6.04 -5.28
CA ALA A 31 -9.99 6.08 -4.77
C ALA A 31 -8.92 6.04 -5.88
N TYR A 32 -9.10 5.18 -6.90
CA TYR A 32 -8.17 5.13 -8.02
C TYR A 32 -8.22 6.41 -8.86
N GLU A 33 -9.41 6.98 -9.07
CA GLU A 33 -9.54 8.27 -9.76
C GLU A 33 -8.89 9.42 -8.97
N ASN A 34 -9.00 9.42 -7.64
CA ASN A 34 -8.32 10.38 -6.78
C ASN A 34 -6.79 10.25 -6.91
N TYR A 35 -6.25 9.04 -6.86
CA TYR A 35 -4.84 8.76 -7.09
C TYR A 35 -4.38 9.32 -8.44
N LEU A 36 -5.13 9.07 -9.52
CA LEU A 36 -4.79 9.60 -10.86
C LEU A 36 -4.80 11.14 -10.92
N GLN A 37 -5.63 11.81 -10.12
CA GLN A 37 -5.68 13.28 -10.05
C GLN A 37 -4.56 13.87 -9.21
N LYS A 38 -4.23 13.23 -8.08
CA LYS A 38 -3.20 13.68 -7.15
C LYS A 38 -2.68 12.50 -6.32
N HIS A 39 -1.37 12.35 -6.27
CA HIS A 39 -0.66 11.42 -5.40
C HIS A 39 0.74 11.98 -5.13
N LEU A 40 1.44 11.39 -4.16
CA LEU A 40 2.84 11.73 -3.93
C LEU A 40 3.68 11.31 -5.14
N GLU A 41 4.69 12.12 -5.51
CA GLU A 41 5.54 11.84 -6.66
C GLU A 41 6.18 10.44 -6.57
N GLY A 42 5.98 9.63 -7.62
CA GLY A 42 6.49 8.26 -7.70
C GLY A 42 5.73 7.23 -6.87
N ALA A 43 4.62 7.61 -6.21
CA ALA A 43 3.79 6.65 -5.48
C ALA A 43 3.09 5.67 -6.42
N LEU A 44 3.05 4.40 -6.05
CA LEU A 44 2.31 3.34 -6.71
C LEU A 44 0.97 3.14 -6.00
N TYR A 45 -0.08 2.83 -6.74
CA TYR A 45 -1.40 2.59 -6.16
C TYR A 45 -1.61 1.11 -5.82
N VAL A 46 -2.25 0.84 -4.69
CA VAL A 46 -2.85 -0.45 -4.35
C VAL A 46 -4.31 -0.25 -3.91
N ASP A 47 -5.18 -1.16 -4.34
CA ASP A 47 -6.56 -1.21 -3.85
C ASP A 47 -6.67 -2.19 -2.68
N LEU A 48 -7.04 -1.67 -1.51
CA LEU A 48 -7.23 -2.45 -0.28
C LEU A 48 -8.17 -3.65 -0.49
N ASN A 49 -9.19 -3.52 -1.33
CA ASN A 49 -10.21 -4.54 -1.52
C ASN A 49 -9.77 -5.66 -2.46
N THR A 50 -9.00 -5.33 -3.50
CA THR A 50 -8.66 -6.30 -4.56
C THR A 50 -7.24 -6.80 -4.48
N ASP A 51 -6.30 -6.00 -3.95
CA ASP A 51 -4.88 -6.34 -3.86
C ASP A 51 -4.50 -6.83 -2.47
N LEU A 52 -4.94 -6.12 -1.42
CA LEU A 52 -4.54 -6.39 -0.04
C LEU A 52 -5.57 -7.20 0.77
N ALA A 53 -6.62 -7.69 0.12
CA ALA A 53 -7.65 -8.52 0.73
C ALA A 53 -8.19 -9.58 -0.24
N GLU A 54 -8.81 -10.60 0.33
CA GLU A 54 -9.57 -11.62 -0.41
C GLU A 54 -11.01 -11.65 0.09
N ILE A 55 -11.84 -10.75 -0.44
CA ILE A 55 -13.22 -10.57 0.05
C ILE A 55 -14.02 -11.88 -0.13
N PRO A 56 -14.40 -12.56 0.97
CA PRO A 56 -15.04 -13.86 0.90
C PRO A 56 -16.52 -13.67 0.57
N VAL A 57 -17.15 -14.71 0.02
CA VAL A 57 -18.61 -14.73 -0.17
C VAL A 57 -19.36 -14.61 1.17
N ASN A 58 -18.74 -15.04 2.27
CA ASN A 58 -19.29 -14.96 3.62
C ASN A 58 -18.30 -14.30 4.59
N ALA A 59 -18.66 -13.12 5.10
CA ALA A 59 -17.85 -12.33 6.04
C ALA A 59 -17.57 -13.03 7.38
N LYS A 60 -18.26 -14.14 7.72
CA LYS A 60 -17.94 -14.96 8.89
C LYS A 60 -16.54 -15.60 8.78
N ASN A 61 -16.00 -15.74 7.58
CA ASN A 61 -14.68 -16.30 7.32
C ASN A 61 -13.63 -15.17 7.22
N GLY A 62 -13.26 -14.58 8.36
CA GLY A 62 -12.15 -13.62 8.43
C GLY A 62 -12.52 -12.13 8.26
N GLY A 63 -13.81 -11.78 8.27
CA GLY A 63 -14.27 -10.38 8.30
C GLY A 63 -14.54 -9.79 6.91
N ARG A 64 -14.58 -8.45 6.83
CA ARG A 64 -14.89 -7.71 5.58
C ARG A 64 -13.71 -7.62 4.60
N HIS A 65 -12.48 -7.71 5.13
CA HIS A 65 -11.23 -7.65 4.38
C HIS A 65 -10.22 -8.67 4.96
N PRO A 66 -10.46 -9.98 4.85
CA PRO A 66 -9.48 -10.95 5.31
C PRO A 66 -8.22 -10.88 4.44
N LEU A 67 -7.10 -11.28 5.03
CA LEU A 67 -5.81 -11.32 4.34
C LEU A 67 -5.89 -12.21 3.09
N PRO A 68 -5.23 -11.80 1.98
CA PRO A 68 -5.15 -12.61 0.78
C PRO A 68 -4.25 -13.83 1.01
N SER A 69 -4.33 -14.81 0.11
CA SER A 69 -3.31 -15.87 0.06
C SER A 69 -1.90 -15.30 -0.08
N LEU A 70 -0.90 -16.07 0.38
CA LEU A 70 0.51 -15.67 0.28
C LEU A 70 0.94 -15.48 -1.18
N GLU A 71 0.42 -16.30 -2.09
CA GLU A 71 0.71 -16.24 -3.53
C GLU A 71 0.20 -14.93 -4.12
N LYS A 72 -1.06 -14.58 -3.83
CA LYS A 72 -1.65 -13.33 -4.31
C LYS A 72 -0.94 -12.11 -3.72
N PHE A 73 -0.60 -12.16 -2.44
CA PHE A 73 0.19 -11.10 -1.82
C PHE A 73 1.58 -10.95 -2.47
N ALA A 74 2.26 -12.07 -2.76
CA ALA A 74 3.54 -12.07 -3.44
C ALA A 74 3.47 -11.48 -4.85
N GLU A 75 2.37 -11.71 -5.59
CA GLU A 75 2.13 -11.06 -6.89
C GLU A 75 1.99 -9.55 -6.77
N VAL A 76 1.30 -9.06 -5.72
CA VAL A 76 1.18 -7.61 -5.46
C VAL A 76 2.55 -7.01 -5.15
N LEU A 77 3.35 -7.64 -4.28
CA LEU A 77 4.69 -7.17 -3.97
C LEU A 77 5.58 -7.11 -5.22
N GLN A 78 5.51 -8.11 -6.11
CA GLN A 78 6.24 -8.14 -7.37
C GLN A 78 5.81 -7.00 -8.31
N LYS A 79 4.50 -6.73 -8.44
CA LYS A 79 3.98 -5.61 -9.26
C LYS A 79 4.45 -4.25 -8.73
N LEU A 80 4.62 -4.11 -7.42
CA LEU A 80 5.14 -2.90 -6.78
C LEU A 80 6.68 -2.79 -6.84
N GLY A 81 7.38 -3.80 -7.36
CA GLY A 81 8.84 -3.84 -7.36
C GLY A 81 9.46 -4.01 -5.97
N ILE A 82 8.68 -4.45 -4.98
CA ILE A 82 9.13 -4.64 -3.60
C ILE A 82 9.98 -5.91 -3.52
N ASN A 83 11.15 -5.78 -2.90
CA ASN A 83 12.09 -6.86 -2.62
C ASN A 83 12.66 -6.71 -1.20
N TYR A 84 13.60 -7.58 -0.83
CA TYR A 84 14.18 -7.62 0.52
C TYR A 84 14.92 -6.34 0.93
N ASP A 85 15.43 -5.56 -0.03
CA ASP A 85 16.15 -4.32 0.21
C ASP A 85 15.26 -3.07 0.10
N SER A 86 13.95 -3.24 -0.18
CA SER A 86 13.01 -2.15 -0.31
C SER A 86 12.69 -1.52 1.03
N GLN A 87 12.74 -0.19 1.08
CA GLN A 87 12.12 0.59 2.16
C GLN A 87 10.73 1.00 1.70
N VAL A 88 9.70 0.43 2.29
CA VAL A 88 8.30 0.71 1.91
C VAL A 88 7.72 1.79 2.82
N VAL A 89 7.13 2.82 2.23
CA VAL A 89 6.31 3.82 2.91
C VAL A 89 4.91 3.75 2.32
N ILE A 90 3.90 3.54 3.16
CA ILE A 90 2.51 3.45 2.77
C ILE A 90 1.73 4.64 3.36
N TYR A 91 0.81 5.20 2.58
CA TYR A 91 -0.10 6.25 3.02
C TYR A 91 -1.49 6.04 2.40
N ASP A 92 -2.51 6.68 2.96
CA ASP A 92 -3.84 6.78 2.38
C ASP A 92 -4.40 8.20 2.55
N ASP A 93 -5.57 8.46 1.97
CA ASP A 93 -6.30 9.73 2.10
C ASP A 93 -7.44 9.68 3.12
N LYS A 94 -7.53 8.62 3.94
CA LYS A 94 -8.62 8.36 4.87
C LYS A 94 -8.12 8.30 6.32
N ASN A 95 -8.40 9.35 7.09
CA ASN A 95 -8.26 9.36 8.54
C ASN A 95 -9.62 9.17 9.23
#